data_AF-A0A1Q3T4E2-F1
#
_entry.id   AF-A0A1Q3T4E2-F1
#
_cell.length_a   1.000
_cell.length_b   1.000
_cell.length_c   1.000
_cell.angle_alpha   90.00
_cell.angle_beta   90.00
_cell.angle_gamma   90.00
#
_symmetry.space_group_name_H-M   'P 1'
#
loop_
_entity.id
_entity.type
_entity.pdbx_description
1 polymer ?
#
loop_
_entity_poly.entity_id
_entity_poly.type
_entity_poly.pdbx_seq_one_letter_code
_entity_poly.pdbx_strand_id
1 'polypeptide(L)' 'MEESETTPQATPQVKQAVQDGCSVDWDWLAGRTIRSATNDLKNFTVTFEDGQTFKIQALTYKGEAFLSFTPYKDPGKPE' A
#
# COMPACT_ATOMS: atom_id res chain seq x y z
N MET A 1 -31.62 27.87 8.11
CA MET A 1 -30.60 27.57 7.09
C MET A 1 -29.27 27.89 7.74
N GLU A 2 -28.58 26.87 8.24
CA GLU A 2 -27.19 27.00 8.67
C GLU A 2 -26.43 25.92 7.91
N GLU A 3 -25.69 26.36 6.90
CA GLU A 3 -24.70 25.55 6.22
C GLU A 3 -23.51 25.41 7.16
N SER A 4 -23.40 24.27 7.83
CA SER A 4 -22.20 23.92 8.57
C SER A 4 -21.13 23.45 7.57
N GLU A 5 -20.17 24.33 7.29
CA GLU A 5 -18.92 24.00 6.62
C GLU A 5 -18.28 22.78 7.30
N THR A 6 -18.36 21.62 6.64
CA THR A 6 -17.54 20.45 6.99
C THR A 6 -16.12 20.78 6.58
N THR A 7 -15.31 21.17 7.57
CA THR A 7 -13.85 21.20 7.46
C THR A 7 -13.39 19.84 6.95
N PRO A 8 -12.59 19.74 5.88
CA PRO A 8 -12.03 18.45 5.46
C PRO A 8 -11.19 17.91 6.62
N GLN A 9 -11.65 16.80 7.22
CA GLN A 9 -10.92 16.08 8.25
C GLN A 9 -9.52 15.78 7.73
N ALA A 10 -8.49 16.21 8.47
CA ALA A 10 -7.12 15.85 8.20
C ALA A 10 -7.04 14.31 8.15
N THR A 11 -6.84 13.77 6.94
CA THR A 11 -6.68 12.33 6.76
C THR A 11 -5.50 11.88 7.62
N PRO A 12 -5.65 10.87 8.50
CA PRO A 12 -4.53 10.39 9.29
C PRO A 12 -3.40 10.02 8.33
N GLN A 13 -2.28 10.75 8.41
CA GLN A 13 -1.10 10.46 7.61
C GLN A 13 -0.58 9.09 8.06
N VAL A 14 -0.90 8.05 7.30
CA VAL A 14 -0.46 6.69 7.65
C VAL A 14 1.05 6.66 7.48
N LYS A 15 1.78 6.53 8.58
CA LYS A 15 3.23 6.38 8.55
C LYS A 15 3.54 5.14 7.72
N GLN A 16 4.20 5.33 6.58
CA GLN A 16 4.74 4.20 5.82
C GLN A 16 5.81 3.51 6.66
N ALA A 17 5.94 2.20 6.45
CA ALA A 17 6.99 1.37 6.99
C ALA A 17 8.37 1.78 6.46
N VAL A 18 8.91 2.92 6.90
CA VAL A 18 10.32 3.26 6.70
C VAL A 18 11.07 2.50 7.77
N GLN A 19 11.52 1.28 7.46
CA GLN A 19 12.50 0.59 8.30
C GLN A 19 13.80 1.42 8.24
N ASP A 20 14.16 2.02 9.38
CA ASP A 20 15.50 2.53 9.68
C ASP A 20 16.26 3.22 8.52
N GLY A 21 15.67 4.26 7.93
CA GLY A 21 16.38 5.10 6.94
C GLY A 21 16.65 4.45 5.57
N CYS A 22 16.16 3.22 5.34
CA CYS A 22 16.15 2.61 4.02
C CYS A 22 14.89 3.05 3.28
N SER A 23 15.04 3.96 2.32
CA SER A 23 13.99 4.21 1.33
C SER A 23 13.72 2.89 0.62
N VAL A 24 12.46 2.46 0.60
CA VAL A 24 12.07 1.30 -0.19
C VAL A 24 12.18 1.67 -1.66
N ASP A 25 12.89 0.85 -2.42
CA ASP A 25 12.94 0.96 -3.88
C ASP A 25 11.64 0.41 -4.48
N TRP A 26 10.91 1.27 -5.18
CA TRP A 26 9.64 0.95 -5.83
C TRP A 26 9.75 0.94 -7.36
N ASP A 27 10.94 1.13 -7.93
CA ASP A 27 11.12 1.19 -9.39
C ASP A 27 10.72 -0.13 -10.05
N TRP A 28 10.82 -1.24 -9.34
CA TRP A 28 10.36 -2.56 -9.79
C TRP A 28 8.84 -2.65 -10.04
N LEU A 29 8.03 -1.70 -9.57
CA LEU A 29 6.60 -1.62 -9.89
C LEU A 29 6.34 -0.83 -11.18
N ALA A 30 7.27 0.04 -11.58
CA ALA A 30 7.07 0.95 -12.71
C ALA A 30 6.98 0.18 -14.04
N GLY A 31 6.06 0.61 -14.91
CA GLY A 31 5.88 0.03 -16.25
C GLY A 31 5.20 -1.35 -16.27
N ARG A 32 4.81 -1.90 -15.11
CA ARG A 32 4.09 -3.18 -15.06
C ARG A 32 2.61 -3.02 -15.39
N THR A 33 2.08 -4.01 -16.12
CA THR A 33 0.66 -4.08 -16.44
C THR A 33 -0.10 -4.80 -15.34
N ILE A 34 -1.13 -4.14 -14.79
CA ILE A 34 -2.04 -4.74 -13.81
C ILE A 34 -3.04 -5.61 -14.55
N ARG A 35 -3.09 -6.90 -14.18
CA ARG A 35 -4.12 -7.84 -14.63
C ARG A 35 -5.40 -7.69 -13.81
N SER A 36 -5.27 -7.61 -12.48
CA SER A 36 -6.42 -7.51 -11.58
C SER A 36 -6.06 -6.81 -10.27
N ALA A 37 -7.08 -6.25 -9.62
CA ALA A 37 -6.98 -5.71 -8.27
C ALA A 37 -8.17 -6.20 -7.43
N THR A 38 -7.91 -6.63 -6.21
CA THR A 38 -8.93 -7.09 -5.25
C THR A 38 -8.79 -6.37 -3.92
N ASN A 39 -9.92 -6.20 -3.24
CA ASN A 39 -9.98 -5.56 -1.93
C ASN A 39 -10.96 -6.34 -1.04
N ASP A 40 -10.51 -6.75 0.14
CA ASP A 40 -11.34 -7.42 1.16
C ASP A 40 -11.46 -6.61 2.47
N LEU A 41 -11.23 -5.29 2.38
CA LEU A 41 -11.10 -4.30 3.46
C LEU A 41 -9.88 -4.46 4.37
N LYS A 42 -9.29 -5.66 4.45
CA LYS A 42 -8.06 -5.93 5.19
C LYS A 42 -6.83 -5.89 4.30
N ASN A 43 -6.98 -6.34 3.06
CA ASN A 43 -5.96 -6.50 2.04
C ASN A 43 -6.41 -5.78 0.77
N PHE A 44 -5.50 -5.02 0.20
CA PHE A 44 -5.56 -4.61 -1.20
C PHE A 44 -4.49 -5.37 -1.97
N THR A 45 -4.88 -6.19 -2.94
CA THR A 45 -3.94 -7.03 -3.71
C THR A 45 -4.01 -6.65 -5.18
N VAL A 46 -2.86 -6.36 -5.76
CA VAL A 46 -2.65 -6.15 -7.20
C VAL A 46 -1.98 -7.39 -7.77
N THR A 47 -2.52 -7.95 -8.85
CA THR A 47 -1.89 -9.02 -9.63
C THR A 47 -1.46 -8.46 -10.97
N PHE A 48 -0.21 -8.68 -11.35
CA PHE A 48 0.35 -8.25 -12.64
C PHE A 48 0.19 -9.35 -13.70
N GLU A 49 0.38 -9.00 -14.98
CA GLU A 49 0.23 -9.96 -16.10
C GLU A 49 1.19 -11.15 -16.04
N ASP A 50 2.37 -10.97 -15.44
CA ASP A 50 3.34 -12.04 -15.18
C ASP A 50 2.95 -12.96 -14.01
N GLY A 51 1.78 -12.74 -13.40
CA GLY A 51 1.26 -13.53 -12.29
C GLY A 51 1.79 -13.12 -10.91
N GLN A 52 2.71 -12.17 -10.84
CA GLN A 52 3.21 -11.68 -9.56
C GLN A 52 2.16 -10.84 -8.84
N THR A 53 2.21 -10.84 -7.51
CA THR A 53 1.28 -10.10 -6.68
C THR A 53 1.98 -9.07 -5.80
N PHE A 54 1.34 -7.91 -5.63
CA PHE A 54 1.71 -6.87 -4.68
C PHE A 54 0.53 -6.62 -3.74
N LYS A 55 0.74 -6.85 -2.46
CA LYS A 55 -0.28 -6.75 -1.41
C LYS A 55 0.05 -5.62 -0.46
N ILE A 56 -0.97 -4.82 -0.18
CA ILE A 56 -0.98 -3.74 0.81
C ILE A 56 -1.95 -4.14 1.91
N GLN A 57 -1.55 -4.02 3.18
CA GLN A 57 -2.45 -4.26 4.31
C GLN A 57 -2.41 -3.07 5.26
N ALA A 58 -3.59 -2.66 5.74
CA ALA A 58 -3.70 -1.72 6.84
C ALA A 58 -3.64 -2.47 8.17
N LEU A 59 -2.66 -2.12 9.00
CA LEU A 59 -2.37 -2.76 10.27
C LEU A 59 -2.16 -1.70 11.36
N THR A 60 -2.00 -2.16 12.59
CA THR A 60 -1.59 -1.34 13.73
C THR A 60 -0.22 -1.81 14.20
N TYR A 61 0.76 -0.90 14.26
CA TYR A 61 2.10 -1.17 14.78
C TYR A 61 2.42 -0.22 15.94
N LYS A 62 2.71 -0.78 17.12
CA LYS A 62 2.96 -0.01 18.37
C LYS A 62 1.85 1.03 18.68
N GLY A 63 0.59 0.70 18.38
CA GLY A 63 -0.56 1.56 18.60
C GLY A 63 -0.81 2.62 17.51
N GLU A 64 0.06 2.71 16.50
CA GLU A 64 -0.10 3.62 15.37
C GLU A 64 -0.60 2.88 14.12
N ALA A 65 -1.40 3.57 13.29
CA ALA A 65 -1.79 3.06 11.98
C ALA A 65 -0.56 2.89 11.08
N PHE A 66 -0.49 1.76 10.39
CA PHE A 66 0.68 1.34 9.63
C PHE A 66 0.25 0.58 8.37
N LEU A 67 0.92 0.83 7.24
CA LEU A 67 0.77 0.03 6.03
C LEU A 67 1.92 -0.97 5.92
N SER A 68 1.59 -2.26 5.76
CA SER A 68 2.54 -3.26 5.32
C SER A 68 2.44 -3.48 3.81
N PHE A 69 3.59 -3.79 3.21
CA PHE A 69 3.73 -4.05 1.79
C PHE A 69 4.37 -5.42 1.60
N THR A 70 3.83 -6.25 0.71
CA THR A 70 4.37 -7.57 0.41
C THR A 70 4.28 -7.85 -1.09
N PRO A 71 5.40 -8.04 -1.80
CA PRO A 71 6.76 -7.87 -1.30
C PRO A 71 7.11 -6.38 -1.08
N TYR A 72 8.08 -6.11 -0.22
CA TYR A 72 8.60 -4.75 0.04
C TYR A 72 9.83 -4.41 -0.81
N LYS A 73 10.30 -5.35 -1.64
CA LYS A 73 11.41 -5.20 -2.60
C LYS A 73 11.10 -6.06 -3.80
N ASP A 74 11.80 -5.86 -4.91
CA ASP A 74 11.66 -6.73 -6.08
C ASP A 74 11.84 -8.21 -5.67
N PRO A 75 10.80 -9.05 -5.78
CA PRO A 75 10.88 -10.47 -5.46
C PRO A 75 11.61 -11.28 -6.55
N GLY A 76 12.02 -10.65 -7.66
CA GLY A 76 12.53 -11.32 -8.85
C GLY A 76 11.42 -11.91 -9.70
N LYS A 77 11.80 -12.51 -10.84
CA LYS A 77 10.85 -13.26 -11.67
C LYS A 77 10.42 -14.53 -10.92
N PRO A 78 9.11 -14.86 -10.90
CA PRO A 78 8.70 -16.20 -10.51
C PRO A 78 9.34 -17.23 -11.46
N GLU A 79 9.93 -18.31 -10.90
CA GLU A 79 10.45 -19.46 -11.68
C GLU A 79 9.35 -20.15 -12.50
#